data_AF-A0AAV6TKM6-F1
#
_entry.id   AF-A0AAV6TKM6-F1
#
_cell.length_a   1.000
_cell.length_b   1.000
_cell.length_c   1.000
_cell.angle_alpha   90.00
_cell.angle_beta   90.00
_cell.angle_gamma   90.00
#
_symmetry.space_group_name_H-M   'P 1'
#
loop_
_entity.id
_entity.type
_entity.pdbx_description
1 polymer ?
#
loop_
_entity_poly.entity_id
_entity_poly.type
_entity_poly.pdbx_seq_one_letter_code
_entity_poly.pdbx_strand_id
1 'polypeptide(L)' 'IFSTIAVITFGAYGDERNWMPDPDHNHLSWSFGLAVIGALTEIVAGVLFTVESQLARKRNEDKNQQVFTLNQVSKA' A
#
# COMPACT_ATOMS: atom_id res chain seq x y z
N ILE A 1 -0.09 2.85 4.86
CA ILE A 1 0.56 2.40 6.12
C ILE A 1 0.29 3.35 7.28
N PHE A 2 0.64 4.64 7.18
CA PHE A 2 0.32 5.62 8.24
C PHE A 2 -1.18 5.75 8.48
N SER A 3 -1.96 5.74 7.40
CA SER A 3 -3.43 5.60 7.39
C SER A 3 -3.91 4.41 8.22
N THR A 4 -3.33 3.23 7.99
CA THR A 4 -3.66 1.99 8.72
C THR A 4 -3.36 2.12 10.22
N ILE A 5 -2.19 2.65 10.58
CA ILE A 5 -1.81 2.83 11.99
C ILE A 5 -2.75 3.83 12.66
N ALA A 6 -3.10 4.93 11.99
CA ALA A 6 -4.03 5.93 12.50
C ALA A 6 -5.42 5.34 12.73
N VAL A 7 -5.95 4.59 11.76
CA VAL A 7 -7.26 3.92 11.86
C VAL A 7 -7.28 2.90 13.00
N ILE A 8 -6.22 2.10 13.16
CA ILE A 8 -6.11 1.13 14.25
C ILE A 8 -6.04 1.82 15.61
N THR A 9 -5.20 2.85 15.74
CA THR A 9 -5.02 3.56 17.00
C THR A 9 -6.32 4.25 17.41
N PHE A 10 -6.97 4.96 16.49
CA PHE A 10 -8.25 5.61 16.75
C PHE A 10 -9.38 4.60 17.03
N GLY A 11 -9.40 3.47 16.31
CA GLY A 11 -10.39 2.42 16.54
C GLY A 11 -10.21 1.69 17.87
N ALA A 12 -8.98 1.51 18.35
CA ALA A 12 -8.68 0.83 19.61
C ALA A 12 -8.85 1.74 20.84
N TYR A 13 -8.42 3.01 20.74
CA TYR A 13 -8.41 3.95 21.87
C TYR A 13 -9.52 5.00 21.82
N GLY A 14 -10.35 5.02 20.78
CA GLY A 14 -11.37 6.06 20.58
C GLY A 14 -12.45 6.14 21.67
N ASP A 15 -12.59 5.09 22.48
CA ASP A 15 -13.53 5.02 23.61
C ASP A 15 -12.81 5.17 24.98
N GLU A 16 -11.49 5.27 24.99
CA GLU A 16 -10.71 5.36 26.23
C GLU A 16 -10.58 6.81 26.73
N ARG A 17 -11.06 7.06 27.94
CA ARG A 17 -10.99 8.37 28.63
C ARG A 17 -9.57 8.87 28.92
N ASN A 18 -8.58 7.97 28.93
CA ASN A 18 -7.17 8.31 29.12
C ASN A 18 -6.51 8.83 27.83
N TRP A 19 -7.09 8.53 26.67
CA TRP A 19 -6.53 8.88 25.37
C TRP A 19 -7.33 10.00 24.69
N MET A 20 -8.66 10.00 24.85
CA MET A 20 -9.53 10.99 24.24
C MET A 20 -10.29 11.84 25.28
N PRO A 21 -10.30 13.19 25.15
CA PRO A 21 -11.17 14.04 25.95
C PRO A 21 -12.64 13.82 25.55
N ASP A 22 -13.51 13.63 26.55
CA ASP A 22 -14.95 13.36 26.40
C ASP A 22 -15.30 12.21 25.43
N PRO A 23 -14.82 10.98 25.70
CA PRO A 23 -15.07 9.83 24.81
C PRO A 23 -16.57 9.48 24.71
N ASP A 24 -17.36 9.82 25.73
CA ASP A 24 -18.79 9.56 25.81
C ASP A 24 -19.59 10.23 24.67
N HIS A 25 -19.04 11.29 24.06
CA HIS A 25 -19.62 12.02 22.92
C HIS A 25 -18.97 11.67 21.56
N ASN A 26 -18.07 10.69 21.54
CA ASN A 26 -17.32 10.31 20.33
C ASN A 26 -18.09 9.29 19.49
N HIS A 27 -18.99 9.78 18.65
CA HIS A 27 -19.69 8.93 17.71
C HIS A 27 -18.86 8.73 16.44
N LEU A 28 -18.61 7.47 16.08
CA LEU A 28 -17.89 7.13 14.86
C LEU A 28 -18.62 7.70 13.63
N SER A 29 -17.97 8.66 12.98
CA SER A 29 -18.51 9.32 11.80
C SER A 29 -18.25 8.52 10.53
N TRP A 30 -18.98 8.85 9.46
CA TRP A 30 -18.74 8.31 8.13
C TRP A 30 -17.31 8.55 7.62
N SER A 31 -16.67 9.64 8.04
CA SER A 31 -15.27 9.92 7.70
C SER A 31 -14.33 8.85 8.23
N PHE A 32 -14.57 8.31 9.43
CA PHE A 32 -13.80 7.20 9.96
C PHE A 32 -14.03 5.91 9.15
N GLY A 33 -15.27 5.61 8.78
CA GLY A 33 -15.59 4.47 7.91
C GLY A 33 -14.88 4.56 6.55
N LEU A 34 -14.86 5.75 5.93
CA LEU A 34 -14.12 5.99 4.69
C LEU A 34 -12.60 5.85 4.88
N ALA A 35 -12.05 6.26 6.03
CA ALA A 35 -10.64 6.08 6.34
C ALA A 35 -10.25 4.58 6.43
N VAL A 36 -11.10 3.74 7.02
CA VAL A 36 -10.91 2.28 7.05
C VAL A 36 -10.87 1.70 5.64
N ILE A 37 -11.86 2.05 4.80
CA ILE A 37 -11.94 1.57 3.41
C ILE A 37 -10.72 2.02 2.61
N GLY A 38 -10.31 3.29 2.76
CA GLY A 38 -9.13 3.85 2.13
C GLY A 38 -7.85 3.10 2.53
N ALA A 39 -7.66 2.85 3.82
CA ALA A 39 -6.49 2.12 4.32
C ALA A 39 -6.41 0.68 3.79
N LEU A 40 -7.54 -0.02 3.68
CA LEU A 40 -7.59 -1.36 3.08
C LEU A 40 -7.28 -1.32 1.58
N THR A 41 -7.84 -0.36 0.87
CA THR A 41 -7.62 -0.20 -0.58
C THR A 41 -6.16 0.14 -0.87
N GLU A 42 -5.53 0.96 -0.03
CA GLU A 42 -4.10 1.29 -0.12
C GLU A 42 -3.21 0.05 0.00
N ILE A 43 -3.53 -0.86 0.95
CA ILE A 43 -2.78 -2.11 1.13
C ILE A 43 -2.92 -2.99 -0.11
N VAL A 44 -4.14 -3.18 -0.61
CA VAL A 44 -4.40 -3.99 -1.82
C VAL A 44 -3.66 -3.40 -3.02
N ALA A 45 -3.74 -2.08 -3.22
CA ALA A 45 -3.01 -1.40 -4.28
C ALA A 45 -1.50 -1.60 -4.13
N GLY A 46 -0.95 -1.46 -2.92
CA GLY A 46 0.48 -1.66 -2.65
C GLY A 46 0.96 -3.07 -3.01
N VAL A 47 0.17 -4.11 -2.70
CA VAL A 47 0.48 -5.50 -3.08
C VAL A 47 0.46 -5.66 -4.60
N LEU A 48 -0.58 -5.17 -5.28
CA LEU A 48 -0.69 -5.24 -6.73
C LEU A 48 0.47 -4.54 -7.44
N PHE A 49 0.82 -3.33 -7.01
CA PHE A 49 1.97 -2.59 -7.54
C PHE A 49 3.30 -3.30 -7.29
N THR A 50 3.45 -3.95 -6.13
CA THR A 50 4.65 -4.72 -5.82
C THR A 50 4.78 -5.92 -6.77
N VAL A 51 3.69 -6.65 -7.01
CA VAL A 51 3.67 -7.77 -7.97
C VAL A 51 4.00 -7.28 -9.38
N GLU A 52 3.36 -6.20 -9.83
CA GLU A 52 3.61 -5.62 -11.15
C GLU A 52 5.06 -5.14 -11.29
N SER A 53 5.63 -4.52 -10.24
CA SER A 53 7.03 -4.08 -10.26
C SER A 53 8.00 -5.24 -10.46
N GLN A 54 7.72 -6.41 -9.87
CA GLN A 54 8.55 -7.59 -10.04
C GLN A 54 8.41 -8.18 -11.44
N LEU A 55 7.20 -8.20 -12.00
CA LEU A 55 6.95 -8.64 -13.36
C LEU A 55 7.63 -7.72 -14.38
N ALA A 56 7.53 -6.41 -14.19
CA ALA A 56 8.17 -5.41 -15.03
C ALA A 56 9.70 -5.53 -14.99
N ARG A 57 10.28 -5.80 -13.80
CA ARG A 57 11.72 -6.05 -13.65
C ARG A 57 12.18 -7.26 -14.47
N LYS A 58 11.51 -8.41 -14.34
CA LYS A 58 11.83 -9.61 -15.14
C LYS A 58 11.76 -9.35 -16.63
N ARG A 59 10.69 -8.69 -17.09
CA ARG A 59 10.51 -8.35 -18.51
C ARG A 59 11.63 -7.43 -19.03
N ASN A 60 12.18 -6.55 -18.20
CA ASN A 60 13.28 -5.68 -18.59
C ASN A 60 14.62 -6.44 -18.61
N GLU A 61 14.84 -7.38 -17.69
CA GLU A 61 16.01 -8.26 -17.69
C GLU A 61 16.04 -9.13 -18.97
N ASP A 62 14.92 -9.75 -19.34
CA ASP A 62 14.81 -10.58 -20.56
C ASP A 62 15.09 -9.76 -21.82
N LYS A 63 14.54 -8.54 -21.92
CA LYS A 63 14.80 -7.61 -23.03
C LYS A 63 16.28 -7.24 -23.11
N ASN A 64 16.90 -6.93 -21.98
CA ASN A 64 18.32 -6.58 -21.95
C ASN A 64 19.18 -7.76 -22.43
N GLN A 65 18.89 -8.99 -21.99
CA GLN A 65 19.57 -10.20 -22.47
C GLN A 65 19.43 -10.39 -23.98
N GLN A 66 18.23 -10.20 -24.54
CA GLN A 66 18.02 -10.28 -25.99
C GLN A 66 18.86 -9.24 -26.74
N VAL A 67 18.92 -8.01 -26.24
CA VAL A 67 19.76 -6.96 -26.84
C VAL A 67 21.24 -7.32 -26.77
N PHE A 68 21.73 -7.88 -25.65
CA PHE A 68 23.11 -8.34 -25.55
C PHE A 68 23.41 -9.44 -26.57
N THR A 69 22.55 -10.47 -26.67
CA THR A 69 22.72 -11.56 -27.64
C THR A 69 22.73 -11.05 -29.08
N LEU A 70 21.80 -10.16 -29.45
CA LEU A 70 21.77 -9.55 -30.79
C LEU A 70 23.05 -8.77 -31.11
N ASN A 71 23.57 -8.00 -30.14
CA ASN A 71 24.83 -7.27 -30.31
C ASN A 71 26.05 -8.18 -30.45
N GLN A 72 26.04 -9.36 -29.81
CA GLN A 72 27.11 -10.36 -29.98
C GLN A 72 27.06 -10.97 -31.37
N VAL A 73 25.87 -11.38 -31.84
CA VAL A 73 25.69 -11.99 -33.17
C VAL A 73 26.04 -11.01 -34.29
N SER A 74 25.70 -9.73 -34.17
CA SER A 74 26.02 -8.70 -35.19
C SER A 74 27.52 -8.42 -35.33
N LYS A 75 28.32 -8.72 -34.29
CA LYS A 75 29.77 -8.45 -34.28
C LYS A 75 30.62 -9.65 -34.73
N ALA A 76 30.02 -10.84 -34.88
CA ALA A 76 30.67 -12.06 -35.34
C ALA A 76 30.56 -12.20 -36.86
#